data_AF-A0A3D2RIF0-F1
#
_entry.id   AF-A0A3D2RIF0-F1
#
_cell.length_a   1.000
_cell.length_b   1.000
_cell.length_c   1.000
_cell.angle_alpha   90.00
_cell.angle_beta   90.00
_cell.angle_gamma   90.00
#
_symmetry.space_group_name_H-M   'P 1'
#
loop_
_entity.id
_entity.type
_entity.pdbx_description
1 polymer ?
#
loop_
_entity_poly.entity_id
_entity_poly.type
_entity_poly.pdbx_seq_one_letter_code
_entity_poly.pdbx_strand_id
1 'polypeptide(L)'
;MIFGVGLLAALGLLPTQASAQQAIQGFSIASPFNSENRTRRLLNTFALDALLTYDYEESDSSAAVWKTSAIPDLRDKRYLIKKDSLGGYRTLELAYTVTSGGAYQIYVHGRAINGPTITANPDLTSFKSRSEYTANQEKNSSATPDLDYQIYRLSYLQADRALALLKTIGYTTVEYSMSAGETANDRIYSTFMSGQWKLPVVIKLIDATKSSLMDPPPTGGFQQARQATDLGGTFLHQQTSGEPQQRLMIAYDRNAPEPMQDLLNLLR
;
A
#
# COMPACT_ATOMS: atom_id res chain seq x y z
N MET A 1 -70.04 28.73 -45.95
CA MET A 1 -70.14 27.33 -45.47
C MET A 1 -68.74 26.73 -45.49
N ILE A 2 -68.22 26.46 -44.30
CA ILE A 2 -67.36 25.33 -43.86
C ILE A 2 -66.05 25.04 -44.64
N PHE A 3 -64.98 25.03 -43.84
CA PHE A 3 -63.54 24.80 -44.08
C PHE A 3 -63.16 23.44 -44.68
N GLY A 4 -61.94 23.35 -45.25
CA GLY A 4 -61.28 22.06 -45.50
C GLY A 4 -59.86 22.16 -46.04
N VAL A 5 -58.91 22.61 -45.21
CA VAL A 5 -57.46 22.59 -45.46
C VAL A 5 -56.96 21.14 -45.41
N GLY A 6 -56.41 20.63 -46.51
CA GLY A 6 -55.72 19.35 -46.55
C GLY A 6 -54.28 19.49 -46.07
N LEU A 7 -54.02 19.14 -44.81
CA LEU A 7 -52.67 19.00 -44.26
C LEU A 7 -52.39 17.50 -44.09
N LEU A 8 -51.48 16.95 -44.90
CA LEU A 8 -50.90 15.62 -44.67
C LEU A 8 -50.11 15.65 -43.36
N ALA A 9 -50.60 14.95 -42.34
CA ALA A 9 -49.83 14.65 -41.15
C ALA A 9 -48.95 13.40 -41.42
N ALA A 10 -47.65 13.62 -41.59
CA ALA A 10 -46.66 12.56 -41.55
C ALA A 10 -46.57 12.01 -40.11
N LEU A 11 -47.03 10.77 -39.92
CA LEU A 11 -46.86 10.01 -38.68
C LEU A 11 -45.38 9.59 -38.55
N GLY A 12 -44.57 10.45 -37.94
CA GLY A 12 -43.24 10.08 -37.50
C GLY A 12 -43.33 9.18 -36.26
N LEU A 13 -43.24 7.86 -36.45
CA LEU A 13 -42.85 6.95 -35.36
C LEU A 13 -41.42 7.30 -34.96
N LEU A 14 -41.25 8.00 -33.84
CA LEU A 14 -39.99 8.04 -33.11
C LEU A 14 -39.81 6.68 -32.42
N PRO A 15 -38.75 5.91 -32.71
CA PRO A 15 -38.39 4.81 -31.83
C PRO A 15 -37.79 5.41 -30.57
N THR A 16 -38.54 5.43 -29.47
CA THR A 16 -37.96 5.54 -28.12
C THR A 16 -37.21 4.25 -27.83
N GLN A 17 -35.99 4.14 -28.36
CA GLN A 17 -34.99 3.22 -27.82
C GLN A 17 -34.48 3.82 -26.52
N ALA A 18 -35.30 3.72 -25.46
CA ALA A 18 -34.74 3.67 -24.13
C ALA A 18 -33.93 2.37 -24.08
N SER A 19 -32.61 2.47 -24.20
CA SER A 19 -31.72 1.35 -23.91
C SER A 19 -32.06 0.88 -22.49
N ALA A 20 -32.72 -0.28 -22.39
CA ALA A 20 -32.93 -0.95 -21.12
C ALA A 20 -31.53 -1.25 -20.56
N GLN A 21 -31.05 -0.40 -19.67
CA GLN A 21 -29.82 -0.60 -18.94
C GLN A 21 -29.99 -1.94 -18.22
N GLN A 22 -29.29 -2.99 -18.67
CA GLN A 22 -29.37 -4.30 -18.05
C GLN A 22 -29.07 -4.14 -16.57
N ALA A 23 -30.02 -4.55 -15.74
CA ALA A 23 -29.89 -4.44 -14.30
C ALA A 23 -28.72 -5.33 -13.86
N ILE A 24 -27.61 -4.70 -13.48
CA ILE A 24 -26.43 -5.38 -13.01
C ILE A 24 -26.74 -6.03 -11.66
N GLN A 25 -26.36 -7.30 -11.47
CA GLN A 25 -26.46 -7.99 -10.17
C GLN A 25 -25.16 -7.85 -9.35
N GLY A 26 -24.10 -7.35 -9.98
CA GLY A 26 -22.83 -7.09 -9.34
C GLY A 26 -21.92 -6.23 -10.22
N PHE A 27 -20.86 -5.71 -9.62
CA PHE A 27 -19.79 -4.99 -10.28
C PHE A 27 -18.46 -5.28 -9.59
N SER A 28 -17.37 -4.85 -10.20
CA SER A 28 -16.05 -4.94 -9.60
C SER A 28 -15.28 -3.64 -9.77
N ILE A 29 -14.40 -3.36 -8.81
CA ILE A 29 -13.56 -2.17 -8.75
C ILE A 29 -12.12 -2.61 -8.49
N ALA A 30 -11.19 -2.11 -9.30
CA ALA A 30 -9.76 -2.33 -9.04
C ALA A 30 -9.33 -1.51 -7.83
N SER A 31 -8.68 -2.15 -6.86
CA SER A 31 -8.05 -1.44 -5.75
C SER A 31 -6.94 -0.54 -6.28
N PRO A 32 -6.89 0.75 -5.88
CA PRO A 32 -5.76 1.61 -6.23
C PRO A 32 -4.48 1.24 -5.47
N PHE A 33 -4.59 0.36 -4.46
CA PHE A 33 -3.49 -0.06 -3.60
C PHE A 33 -2.99 -1.46 -3.95
N ASN A 34 -1.67 -1.62 -3.83
CA ASN A 34 -0.97 -2.91 -3.90
C ASN A 34 -0.70 -3.51 -2.50
N SER A 35 -1.50 -3.13 -1.50
CA SER A 35 -1.37 -3.60 -0.11
C SER A 35 -2.71 -4.18 0.34
N GLU A 36 -2.69 -5.40 0.87
CA GLU A 36 -3.89 -6.08 1.35
C GLU A 36 -4.57 -5.29 2.48
N ASN A 37 -3.78 -4.75 3.42
CA ASN A 37 -4.31 -3.94 4.51
C ASN A 37 -5.05 -2.70 4.02
N ARG A 38 -4.52 -2.01 2.99
CA ARG A 38 -5.18 -0.83 2.42
C ARG A 38 -6.42 -1.20 1.61
N THR A 39 -6.37 -2.30 0.86
CA THR A 39 -7.56 -2.83 0.16
C THR A 39 -8.66 -3.21 1.15
N ARG A 40 -8.34 -3.86 2.27
CA ARG A 40 -9.29 -4.17 3.34
C ARG A 40 -9.89 -2.90 3.93
N ARG A 41 -9.09 -1.85 4.18
CA ARG A 41 -9.61 -0.56 4.65
C ARG A 41 -10.57 0.07 3.63
N LEU A 42 -10.24 0.03 2.34
CA LEU A 42 -11.13 0.51 1.28
C LEU A 42 -12.44 -0.29 1.23
N LEU A 43 -12.38 -1.62 1.36
CA LEU A 43 -13.57 -2.46 1.48
C LEU A 43 -14.43 -2.06 2.68
N ASN A 44 -13.80 -1.79 3.83
CA ASN A 44 -14.49 -1.30 5.02
C ASN A 44 -15.15 0.06 4.78
N THR A 45 -14.51 0.97 4.04
CA THR A 45 -15.12 2.24 3.64
C THR A 45 -16.37 2.02 2.79
N PHE A 46 -16.34 1.07 1.85
CA PHE A 46 -17.53 0.72 1.05
C PHE A 46 -18.64 0.12 1.92
N ALA A 47 -18.31 -0.76 2.86
CA ALA A 47 -19.28 -1.31 3.80
C ALA A 47 -19.89 -0.20 4.69
N LEU A 48 -19.06 0.70 5.22
CA LEU A 48 -19.51 1.86 5.99
C LEU A 48 -20.41 2.79 5.18
N ASP A 49 -20.15 2.95 3.88
CA ASP A 49 -21.03 3.73 3.02
C ASP A 49 -22.39 3.04 2.80
N ALA A 50 -22.40 1.72 2.66
CA ALA A 50 -23.65 0.95 2.59
C ALA A 50 -24.47 1.05 3.88
N LEU A 51 -23.81 0.94 5.05
CA LEU A 51 -24.46 1.11 6.35
C LEU A 51 -24.94 2.57 6.53
N LEU A 52 -24.02 3.50 6.31
CA LEU A 52 -24.08 4.97 6.45
C LEU A 52 -25.18 5.64 5.63
N THR A 53 -25.06 5.44 4.33
CA THR A 53 -25.76 6.21 3.31
C THR A 53 -26.99 5.47 2.80
N TYR A 54 -26.92 4.14 2.79
CA TYR A 54 -27.96 3.30 2.21
C TYR A 54 -28.81 2.57 3.26
N ASP A 55 -28.52 2.72 4.55
CA ASP A 55 -29.30 2.13 5.65
C ASP A 55 -29.36 0.60 5.57
N TYR A 56 -28.20 -0.01 5.30
CA TYR A 56 -28.00 -1.45 5.44
C TYR A 56 -27.59 -1.79 6.88
N GLU A 57 -27.80 -3.04 7.27
CA GLU A 57 -27.33 -3.63 8.52
C GLU A 57 -26.32 -4.73 8.20
N GLU A 58 -25.30 -4.88 9.06
CA GLU A 58 -24.34 -5.98 8.96
C GLU A 58 -24.99 -7.31 9.35
N SER A 59 -24.66 -8.35 8.61
CA SER A 59 -25.29 -9.66 8.74
C SER A 59 -24.25 -10.78 8.73
N ASP A 60 -24.70 -11.99 9.05
CA ASP A 60 -23.86 -13.19 9.04
C ASP A 60 -24.13 -14.07 7.80
N SER A 61 -23.30 -15.10 7.63
CA SER A 61 -23.38 -16.02 6.51
C SER A 61 -24.63 -16.93 6.52
N SER A 62 -25.40 -16.95 7.62
CA SER A 62 -26.60 -17.78 7.79
C SER A 62 -27.90 -17.02 7.52
N ALA A 63 -27.88 -15.69 7.58
CA ALA A 63 -29.06 -14.84 7.46
C ALA A 63 -29.69 -14.82 6.05
N ALA A 64 -28.93 -15.15 5.00
CA ALA A 64 -29.42 -15.22 3.63
C ALA A 64 -28.61 -16.20 2.77
N VAL A 65 -29.09 -16.45 1.55
CA VAL A 65 -28.33 -17.19 0.54
C VAL A 65 -27.38 -16.23 -0.17
N TRP A 66 -26.13 -16.22 0.28
CA TRP A 66 -25.07 -15.35 -0.24
C TRP A 66 -24.38 -15.97 -1.46
N LYS A 67 -24.22 -15.21 -2.54
CA LYS A 67 -23.52 -15.68 -3.75
C LYS A 67 -22.01 -15.86 -3.52
N THR A 68 -21.42 -14.97 -2.73
CA THR A 68 -19.99 -14.91 -2.46
C THR A 68 -19.51 -15.97 -1.46
N SER A 69 -20.41 -16.55 -0.64
CA SER A 69 -20.05 -17.57 0.35
C SER A 69 -19.41 -18.80 -0.31
N ALA A 70 -19.96 -19.26 -1.43
CA ALA A 70 -19.51 -20.45 -2.16
C ALA A 70 -18.25 -20.23 -3.03
N ILE A 71 -17.73 -19.00 -3.11
CA ILE A 71 -16.56 -18.69 -3.95
C ILE A 71 -15.29 -18.75 -3.10
N PRO A 72 -14.34 -19.68 -3.39
CA PRO A 72 -13.19 -19.92 -2.52
C PRO A 72 -12.16 -18.78 -2.53
N ASP A 73 -11.91 -18.15 -3.67
CA ASP A 73 -10.83 -17.16 -3.83
C ASP A 73 -11.18 -15.75 -3.34
N LEU A 74 -12.42 -15.57 -2.85
CA LEU A 74 -12.87 -14.31 -2.27
C LEU A 74 -12.46 -14.23 -0.80
N ARG A 75 -11.76 -13.15 -0.47
CA ARG A 75 -11.29 -12.80 0.87
C ARG A 75 -12.18 -11.74 1.48
N ASP A 76 -12.24 -11.74 2.81
CA ASP A 76 -12.89 -10.71 3.63
C ASP A 76 -14.35 -10.45 3.22
N LYS A 77 -15.14 -11.52 3.22
CA LYS A 77 -16.55 -11.49 2.79
C LYS A 77 -17.37 -10.71 3.82
N ARG A 78 -18.01 -9.62 3.38
CA ARG A 78 -18.93 -8.79 4.16
C ARG A 78 -20.35 -8.99 3.63
N TYR A 79 -21.28 -9.21 4.56
CA TYR A 79 -22.68 -9.47 4.27
C TYR A 79 -23.55 -8.37 4.85
N LEU A 80 -24.38 -7.75 4.02
CA LEU A 80 -25.21 -6.61 4.40
C LEU A 80 -26.66 -6.86 3.95
N ILE A 81 -27.61 -6.56 4.83
CA ILE A 81 -29.05 -6.70 4.56
C ILE A 81 -29.75 -5.39 4.85
N LYS A 82 -30.68 -5.00 3.97
CA LYS A 82 -31.64 -3.94 4.22
C LYS A 82 -33.04 -4.50 4.11
N LYS A 83 -33.83 -4.37 5.18
CA LYS A 83 -35.24 -4.79 5.16
C LYS A 83 -36.07 -3.75 4.42
N ASP A 84 -36.94 -4.21 3.53
CA ASP A 84 -37.90 -3.34 2.85
C ASP A 84 -39.19 -3.24 3.69
N SER A 85 -39.83 -2.08 3.62
CA SER A 85 -41.13 -1.79 4.22
C SER A 85 -42.25 -2.76 3.82
N LEU A 86 -42.12 -3.38 2.64
CA LEU A 86 -43.09 -4.33 2.08
C LEU A 86 -42.80 -5.80 2.45
N GLY A 87 -41.91 -6.05 3.42
CA GLY A 87 -41.57 -7.40 3.89
C GLY A 87 -40.55 -8.15 3.04
N GLY A 88 -40.04 -7.53 1.99
CA GLY A 88 -38.86 -7.99 1.26
C GLY A 88 -37.56 -7.58 1.93
N TYR A 89 -36.44 -8.00 1.35
CA TYR A 89 -35.12 -7.55 1.78
C TYR A 89 -34.16 -7.41 0.60
N ARG A 90 -33.18 -6.53 0.75
CA ARG A 90 -32.09 -6.31 -0.20
C ARG A 90 -30.81 -6.79 0.42
N THR A 91 -29.97 -7.40 -0.40
CA THR A 91 -28.65 -7.88 0.00
C THR A 91 -27.56 -7.09 -0.70
N LEU A 92 -26.46 -6.88 0.00
CA LEU A 92 -25.22 -6.40 -0.56
C LEU A 92 -24.07 -7.23 0.02
N GLU A 93 -23.23 -7.73 -0.86
CA GLU A 93 -22.12 -8.63 -0.56
C GLU A 93 -20.85 -7.96 -1.09
N LEU A 94 -19.85 -7.77 -0.23
CA LEU A 94 -18.56 -7.27 -0.65
C LEU A 94 -17.46 -8.28 -0.33
N ALA A 95 -16.49 -8.41 -1.21
CA ALA A 95 -15.28 -9.18 -0.98
C ALA A 95 -14.17 -8.69 -1.91
N TYR A 96 -12.93 -9.09 -1.66
CA TYR A 96 -11.84 -8.84 -2.62
C TYR A 96 -11.09 -10.12 -2.98
N THR A 97 -10.36 -10.08 -4.08
CA THR A 97 -9.42 -11.14 -4.46
C THR A 97 -8.09 -10.55 -4.91
N VAL A 98 -7.09 -11.41 -5.04
CA VAL A 98 -5.78 -11.08 -5.60
C VAL A 98 -5.76 -11.57 -7.04
N THR A 99 -5.50 -10.66 -7.97
CA THR A 99 -5.34 -10.96 -9.40
C THR A 99 -4.01 -11.68 -9.65
N SER A 100 -3.88 -12.32 -10.81
CA SER A 100 -2.62 -12.98 -11.22
C SER A 100 -1.43 -12.02 -11.28
N GLY A 101 -1.66 -10.71 -11.46
CA GLY A 101 -0.62 -9.68 -11.44
C GLY A 101 -0.28 -9.16 -10.04
N GLY A 102 -0.84 -9.72 -8.97
CA GLY A 102 -0.64 -9.25 -7.59
C GLY A 102 -1.44 -8.01 -7.20
N ALA A 103 -2.21 -7.42 -8.13
CA ALA A 103 -3.15 -6.34 -7.82
C ALA A 103 -4.42 -6.89 -7.15
N TYR A 104 -5.15 -6.04 -6.43
CA TYR A 104 -6.38 -6.44 -5.74
C TYR A 104 -7.63 -5.99 -6.50
N GLN A 105 -8.64 -6.86 -6.60
CA GLN A 105 -9.94 -6.54 -7.18
C GLN A 105 -11.03 -6.71 -6.12
N ILE A 106 -11.85 -5.67 -5.93
CA ILE A 106 -13.03 -5.68 -5.06
C ILE A 106 -14.26 -6.06 -5.89
N TYR A 107 -15.07 -6.97 -5.39
CA TYR A 107 -16.33 -7.40 -5.97
C TYR A 107 -17.48 -6.99 -5.07
N VAL A 108 -18.54 -6.50 -5.69
CA VAL A 108 -19.80 -6.18 -5.02
C VAL A 108 -20.91 -6.89 -5.75
N HIS A 109 -21.76 -7.58 -5.01
CA HIS A 109 -22.94 -8.27 -5.53
C HIS A 109 -24.15 -7.91 -4.70
N GLY A 110 -25.31 -7.73 -5.32
CA GLY A 110 -26.51 -7.35 -4.59
C GLY A 110 -27.80 -7.80 -5.28
N ARG A 111 -28.75 -8.24 -4.47
CA ARG A 111 -30.06 -8.71 -4.92
C ARG A 111 -31.18 -8.04 -4.13
N ALA A 112 -32.35 -7.93 -4.71
CA ALA A 112 -33.58 -7.63 -4.00
C ALA A 112 -34.48 -8.87 -4.02
N ILE A 113 -34.98 -9.25 -2.86
CA ILE A 113 -35.76 -10.48 -2.65
C ILE A 113 -37.12 -10.08 -2.08
N ASN A 114 -38.16 -10.33 -2.87
CA ASN A 114 -39.55 -10.04 -2.51
C ASN A 114 -40.35 -11.34 -2.67
N GLY A 115 -40.49 -12.09 -1.58
CA GLY A 115 -41.07 -13.43 -1.61
C GLY A 115 -40.28 -14.37 -2.55
N PRO A 116 -40.91 -14.98 -3.58
CA PRO A 116 -40.22 -15.86 -4.51
C PRO A 116 -39.42 -15.11 -5.59
N THR A 117 -39.62 -13.80 -5.72
CA THR A 117 -39.03 -13.01 -6.80
C THR A 117 -37.67 -12.47 -6.38
N ILE A 118 -36.65 -12.73 -7.21
CA ILE A 118 -35.31 -12.19 -7.04
C ILE A 118 -34.98 -11.27 -8.21
N THR A 119 -34.70 -10.01 -7.91
CA THR A 119 -34.29 -8.98 -8.88
C THR A 119 -32.93 -8.39 -8.52
N ALA A 120 -32.39 -7.55 -9.39
CA ALA A 120 -31.20 -6.76 -9.09
C ALA A 120 -31.51 -5.77 -7.95
N ASN A 121 -30.52 -5.55 -7.08
CA ASN A 121 -30.65 -4.54 -6.03
C ASN A 121 -30.73 -3.13 -6.66
N PRO A 122 -31.82 -2.37 -6.43
CA PRO A 122 -31.98 -1.03 -7.01
C PRO A 122 -30.91 -0.03 -6.55
N ASP A 123 -30.30 -0.25 -5.39
CA ASP A 123 -29.28 0.63 -4.83
C ASP A 123 -27.90 0.42 -5.51
N LEU A 124 -27.73 -0.67 -6.27
CA LEU A 124 -26.42 -1.09 -6.79
C LEU A 124 -25.81 -0.10 -7.79
N THR A 125 -26.63 0.56 -8.62
CA THR A 125 -26.15 1.52 -9.61
C THR A 125 -25.53 2.75 -8.95
N SER A 126 -26.21 3.34 -7.97
CA SER A 126 -25.69 4.50 -7.25
C SER A 126 -24.53 4.11 -6.33
N PHE A 127 -24.61 2.93 -5.69
CA PHE A 127 -23.53 2.40 -4.87
C PHE A 127 -22.25 2.17 -5.67
N LYS A 128 -22.38 1.66 -6.91
CA LYS A 128 -21.26 1.54 -7.85
C LYS A 128 -20.61 2.89 -8.11
N SER A 129 -21.38 3.90 -8.53
CA SER A 129 -20.86 5.23 -8.86
C SER A 129 -20.14 5.86 -7.66
N ARG A 130 -20.67 5.70 -6.44
CA ARG A 130 -20.04 6.22 -5.23
C ARG A 130 -18.78 5.45 -4.84
N SER A 131 -18.78 4.13 -4.99
CA SER A 131 -17.61 3.29 -4.74
C SER A 131 -16.47 3.61 -5.71
N GLU A 132 -16.79 3.82 -6.99
CA GLU A 132 -15.83 4.25 -8.03
C GLU A 132 -15.28 5.65 -7.72
N TYR A 133 -16.15 6.59 -7.32
CA TYR A 133 -15.72 7.92 -6.88
C TYR A 133 -14.74 7.83 -5.70
N THR A 134 -15.08 7.06 -4.69
CA THR A 134 -14.23 6.87 -3.49
C THR A 134 -12.88 6.25 -3.84
N ALA A 135 -12.87 5.20 -4.67
CA ALA A 135 -11.63 4.58 -5.12
C ALA A 135 -10.74 5.54 -5.92
N ASN A 136 -11.34 6.40 -6.75
CA ASN A 136 -10.62 7.42 -7.50
C ASN A 136 -10.06 8.53 -6.59
N GLN A 137 -10.80 8.92 -5.55
CA GLN A 137 -10.32 9.88 -4.56
C GLN A 137 -9.13 9.32 -3.78
N GLU A 138 -9.19 8.06 -3.35
CA GLU A 138 -8.09 7.38 -2.68
C GLU A 138 -6.85 7.23 -3.59
N LYS A 139 -7.05 6.94 -4.89
CA LYS A 139 -5.98 6.89 -5.88
C LYS A 139 -5.25 8.24 -6.02
N ASN A 140 -5.99 9.33 -6.00
CA ASN A 140 -5.47 10.69 -6.18
C ASN A 140 -5.04 11.34 -4.84
N SER A 141 -5.28 10.66 -3.72
CA SER A 141 -4.93 11.16 -2.41
C SER A 141 -3.42 11.12 -2.24
N SER A 142 -2.81 12.31 -2.17
CA SER A 142 -1.41 12.48 -1.78
C SER A 142 -1.29 12.41 -0.25
N ALA A 143 -1.83 11.35 0.36
CA ALA A 143 -1.70 11.14 1.79
C ALA A 143 -0.22 10.93 2.11
N THR A 144 0.30 11.70 3.06
CA THR A 144 1.65 11.50 3.57
C THR A 144 1.73 10.09 4.17
N PRO A 145 2.66 9.23 3.71
CA PRO A 145 2.80 7.89 4.27
C PRO A 145 3.10 7.99 5.77
N ASP A 146 2.50 7.09 6.57
CA ASP A 146 2.87 6.95 7.99
C ASP A 146 4.20 6.20 8.03
N LEU A 147 5.29 6.95 8.06
CA LEU A 147 6.64 6.41 7.96
C LEU A 147 7.09 5.82 9.29
N ASP A 148 7.59 4.61 9.23
CA ASP A 148 8.31 3.95 10.32
C ASP A 148 9.66 3.42 9.80
N TYR A 149 10.56 3.04 10.70
CA TYR A 149 11.86 2.53 10.32
C TYR A 149 12.30 1.31 11.12
N GLN A 150 13.06 0.43 10.46
CA GLN A 150 13.72 -0.71 11.10
C GLN A 150 15.20 -0.73 10.75
N ILE A 151 16.04 -1.01 11.75
CA ILE A 151 17.47 -1.27 11.53
C ILE A 151 17.67 -2.76 11.26
N TYR A 152 18.18 -3.08 10.08
CA TYR A 152 18.58 -4.43 9.69
C TYR A 152 20.09 -4.60 9.85
N ARG A 153 20.50 -5.63 10.59
CA ARG A 153 21.92 -5.98 10.80
C ARG A 153 22.34 -6.99 9.75
N LEU A 154 23.33 -6.66 8.94
CA LEU A 154 23.91 -7.58 7.98
C LEU A 154 24.91 -8.47 8.71
N SER A 155 24.73 -9.79 8.62
CA SER A 155 25.58 -10.75 9.35
C SER A 155 26.96 -10.91 8.70
N TYR A 156 26.99 -11.22 7.40
CA TYR A 156 28.24 -11.44 6.64
C TYR A 156 28.30 -10.64 5.33
N LEU A 157 27.27 -9.84 5.05
CA LEU A 157 27.11 -9.16 3.77
C LEU A 157 27.56 -7.70 3.91
N GLN A 158 28.44 -7.24 3.03
CA GLN A 158 28.85 -5.84 3.00
C GLN A 158 27.69 -4.95 2.54
N ALA A 159 27.41 -3.85 3.26
CA ALA A 159 26.29 -2.97 2.95
C ALA A 159 26.26 -2.54 1.48
N ASP A 160 27.43 -2.24 0.90
CA ASP A 160 27.54 -1.83 -0.50
C ASP A 160 27.12 -2.91 -1.50
N ARG A 161 27.44 -4.17 -1.21
CA ARG A 161 27.00 -5.31 -2.04
C ARG A 161 25.49 -5.51 -1.90
N ALA A 162 24.96 -5.38 -0.69
CA ALA A 162 23.53 -5.46 -0.43
C ALA A 162 22.78 -4.41 -1.24
N LEU A 163 23.22 -3.15 -1.14
CA LEU A 163 22.58 -2.03 -1.80
C LEU A 163 22.68 -2.13 -3.32
N ALA A 164 23.81 -2.58 -3.86
CA ALA A 164 23.95 -2.80 -5.29
C ALA A 164 22.91 -3.82 -5.81
N LEU A 165 22.70 -4.93 -5.09
CA LEU A 165 21.70 -5.93 -5.45
C LEU A 165 20.27 -5.39 -5.30
N LEU A 166 19.98 -4.65 -4.23
CA LEU A 166 18.66 -4.06 -4.02
C LEU A 166 18.33 -3.02 -5.11
N LYS A 167 19.33 -2.27 -5.55
CA LYS A 167 19.21 -1.31 -6.65
C LYS A 167 18.95 -2.00 -7.99
N THR A 168 19.60 -3.13 -8.28
CA THR A 168 19.42 -3.84 -9.55
C THR A 168 18.03 -4.46 -9.69
N ILE A 169 17.41 -4.87 -8.58
CA ILE A 169 16.05 -5.41 -8.56
C ILE A 169 14.96 -4.32 -8.39
N GLY A 170 15.35 -3.05 -8.30
CA GLY A 170 14.43 -1.90 -8.35
C GLY A 170 13.96 -1.35 -6.99
N TYR A 171 14.63 -1.67 -5.88
CA TYR A 171 14.40 -0.95 -4.62
C TYR A 171 15.07 0.42 -4.64
N THR A 172 14.45 1.37 -3.93
CA THR A 172 15.02 2.69 -3.71
C THR A 172 16.09 2.60 -2.63
N THR A 173 17.35 2.88 -2.99
CA THR A 173 18.46 2.93 -2.03
C THR A 173 18.97 4.36 -1.85
N VAL A 174 19.36 4.68 -0.62
CA VAL A 174 20.01 5.94 -0.26
C VAL A 174 21.39 5.64 0.26
N GLU A 175 22.37 6.27 -0.36
CA GLU A 175 23.79 6.14 -0.06
C GLU A 175 24.38 7.50 0.25
N TYR A 176 25.58 7.49 0.84
CA TYR A 176 26.29 8.69 1.25
C TYR A 176 27.68 8.70 0.63
N SER A 177 28.07 9.82 0.05
CA SER A 177 29.47 10.12 -0.23
C SER A 177 30.01 11.05 0.86
N MET A 178 31.24 10.79 1.27
CA MET A 178 31.91 11.49 2.36
C MET A 178 32.96 12.45 1.79
N SER A 179 32.93 13.71 2.21
CA SER A 179 33.97 14.69 1.94
C SER A 179 34.55 15.25 3.23
N ALA A 180 35.78 15.75 3.17
CA ALA A 180 36.41 16.42 4.31
C ALA A 180 35.65 17.71 4.65
N GLY A 181 35.31 17.88 5.93
CA GLY A 181 34.77 19.12 6.47
C GLY A 181 35.85 20.14 6.79
N GLU A 182 35.46 21.23 7.45
CA GLU A 182 36.34 22.36 7.77
C GLU A 182 37.45 21.97 8.77
N THR A 183 37.15 21.07 9.70
CA THR A 183 38.13 20.53 10.65
C THR A 183 38.55 19.10 10.29
N ALA A 184 39.71 18.65 10.78
CA ALA A 184 40.24 17.30 10.52
C ALA A 184 39.29 16.16 10.94
N ASN A 185 38.38 16.44 11.89
CA ASN A 185 37.39 15.50 12.41
C ASN A 185 36.01 15.66 11.78
N ASP A 186 35.75 16.78 11.10
CA ASP A 186 34.46 17.01 10.44
C ASP A 186 34.41 16.29 9.10
N ARG A 187 33.26 15.66 8.88
CA ARG A 187 32.94 14.94 7.65
C ARG A 187 31.60 15.44 7.16
N ILE A 188 31.55 15.85 5.90
CA ILE A 188 30.31 16.25 5.23
C ILE A 188 29.80 15.04 4.47
N TYR A 189 28.53 14.70 4.68
CA TYR A 189 27.87 13.58 4.02
C TYR A 189 26.86 14.11 3.01
N SER A 190 27.08 13.85 1.73
CA SER A 190 26.10 14.14 0.68
C SER A 190 25.35 12.87 0.29
N THR A 191 24.03 12.95 0.27
CA THR A 191 23.16 11.83 -0.08
C THR A 191 22.99 11.71 -1.57
N PHE A 192 22.99 10.49 -2.08
CA PHE A 192 22.50 10.18 -3.41
C PHE A 192 21.48 9.04 -3.33
N MET A 193 20.37 9.20 -4.03
CA MET A 193 19.30 8.22 -4.09
C MET A 193 19.27 7.60 -5.49
N SER A 194 19.09 6.29 -5.55
CA SER A 194 18.81 5.61 -6.81
C SER A 194 17.32 5.35 -6.98
N GLY A 195 16.80 5.64 -8.18
CA GLY A 195 15.42 5.31 -8.56
C GLY A 195 14.41 6.38 -8.16
N GLN A 196 13.14 6.03 -8.29
CA GLN A 196 12.02 6.87 -7.83
C GLN A 196 11.81 6.68 -6.33
N TRP A 197 11.27 7.70 -5.64
CA TRP A 197 10.94 7.59 -4.21
C TRP A 197 9.78 6.62 -4.02
N LYS A 198 10.09 5.35 -3.75
CA LYS A 198 9.12 4.28 -3.54
C LYS A 198 9.45 3.54 -2.25
N LEU A 199 8.46 3.42 -1.36
CA LEU A 199 8.61 2.67 -0.11
C LEU A 199 8.57 1.15 -0.40
N PRO A 200 9.36 0.33 0.30
CA PRO A 200 10.31 0.71 1.35
C PRO A 200 11.62 1.29 0.77
N VAL A 201 12.19 2.28 1.46
CA VAL A 201 13.47 2.91 1.11
C VAL A 201 14.57 2.33 1.98
N VAL A 202 15.67 1.89 1.37
CA VAL A 202 16.80 1.28 2.07
C VAL A 202 17.95 2.27 2.16
N ILE A 203 18.27 2.68 3.37
CA ILE A 203 19.24 3.73 3.68
C ILE A 203 20.49 3.07 4.27
N LYS A 204 21.66 3.30 3.68
CA LYS A 204 22.94 2.87 4.23
C LYS A 204 23.22 3.63 5.53
N LEU A 205 23.33 2.95 6.67
CA LEU A 205 23.77 3.65 7.88
C LEU A 205 25.26 3.94 7.79
N ILE A 206 25.65 5.16 8.15
CA ILE A 206 27.05 5.54 8.26
C ILE A 206 27.63 4.83 9.48
N ASP A 207 28.70 4.07 9.27
CA ASP A 207 29.40 3.42 10.37
C ASP A 207 29.99 4.48 11.29
N ALA A 208 29.87 4.26 12.61
CA ALA A 208 30.57 5.08 13.57
C ALA A 208 32.07 4.96 13.30
N THR A 209 32.74 6.10 13.11
CA THR A 209 34.20 6.12 13.11
C THR A 209 34.64 5.55 14.45
N LYS A 210 35.46 4.49 14.41
CA LYS A 210 36.12 4.01 15.63
C LYS A 210 36.97 5.18 16.13
N SER A 211 36.54 5.87 17.19
CA SER A 211 37.46 6.68 17.97
C SER A 211 38.33 5.67 18.73
N SER A 212 39.51 5.37 18.21
CA SER A 212 40.47 4.65 19.05
C SER A 212 40.68 5.49 20.30
N LEU A 213 40.64 4.88 21.49
CA LEU A 213 40.97 5.60 22.73
C LEU A 213 42.38 6.21 22.71
N MET A 214 43.21 5.75 21.76
CA MET A 214 44.59 6.17 21.53
C MET A 214 44.78 6.86 20.17
N ASP A 215 43.72 7.27 19.47
CA ASP A 215 43.89 8.08 18.26
C ASP A 215 44.60 9.38 18.66
N PRO A 216 45.79 9.67 18.08
CA PRO A 216 46.52 10.85 18.45
C PRO A 216 45.64 12.08 18.16
N PRO A 217 45.51 13.01 19.12
CA PRO A 217 44.76 14.23 18.89
C PRO A 217 45.33 14.94 17.65
N PRO A 218 44.47 15.58 16.84
CA PRO A 218 44.90 16.24 15.61
C PRO A 218 46.08 17.16 15.90
N THR A 219 47.16 16.94 15.17
CA THR A 219 48.50 17.46 15.40
C THR A 219 48.49 18.98 15.46
N GLY A 220 48.73 19.52 16.65
CA GLY A 220 48.81 20.95 16.89
C GLY A 220 49.38 21.27 18.27
N GLY A 221 50.67 20.96 18.51
CA GLY A 221 51.42 21.57 19.62
C GLY A 221 52.35 20.64 20.39
N PHE A 222 53.66 20.88 20.19
CA PHE A 222 54.79 20.69 21.12
C PHE A 222 55.32 19.28 21.41
N GLN A 223 56.60 19.12 21.05
CA GLN A 223 57.50 18.02 21.35
C GLN A 223 57.76 17.92 22.88
N GLN A 224 57.71 16.71 23.45
CA GLN A 224 58.79 16.21 24.32
C GLN A 224 58.59 14.73 24.71
N ALA A 225 59.60 13.93 24.35
CA ALA A 225 60.10 12.73 25.00
C ALA A 225 59.13 11.86 25.81
N ARG A 226 58.85 10.66 25.30
CA ARG A 226 58.90 9.42 26.10
C ARG A 226 59.35 8.27 25.21
N GLN A 227 60.57 7.79 25.48
CA GLN A 227 61.02 6.47 25.06
C GLN A 227 60.00 5.44 25.55
N ALA A 228 59.23 4.85 24.63
CA ALA A 228 58.45 3.66 24.92
C ALA A 228 59.41 2.47 24.81
N THR A 229 59.82 1.96 25.96
CA THR A 229 60.52 0.70 26.10
C THR A 229 59.66 -0.39 25.47
N ASP A 230 60.22 -1.09 24.47
CA ASP A 230 59.60 -2.25 23.82
C ASP A 230 59.59 -3.42 24.83
N LEU A 231 58.56 -3.46 25.65
CA LEU A 231 58.21 -4.59 26.51
C LEU A 231 57.21 -5.44 25.74
N GLY A 232 57.71 -6.59 25.25
CA GLY A 232 56.99 -7.58 24.46
C GLY A 232 55.66 -8.03 25.05
N GLY A 233 54.62 -7.27 24.75
CA GLY A 233 53.22 -7.66 24.82
C GLY A 233 52.61 -7.41 23.44
N THR A 234 51.97 -8.43 22.87
CA THR A 234 51.20 -8.28 21.63
C THR A 234 50.26 -7.10 21.77
N PHE A 235 50.40 -6.08 20.92
CA PHE A 235 49.56 -4.91 20.97
C PHE A 235 48.09 -5.30 20.87
N LEU A 236 47.31 -4.89 21.86
CA LEU A 236 45.85 -5.05 21.92
C LEU A 236 45.11 -4.35 20.75
N HIS A 237 45.82 -3.67 19.84
CA HIS A 237 45.27 -3.05 18.64
C HIS A 237 44.85 -4.07 17.56
N GLN A 238 45.38 -5.31 17.59
CA GLN A 238 45.04 -6.36 16.62
C GLN A 238 43.92 -7.29 17.09
N GLN A 239 43.56 -7.28 18.38
CA GLN A 239 42.56 -8.20 18.94
C GLN A 239 41.16 -7.59 19.16
N THR A 240 41.00 -6.26 19.15
CA THR A 240 39.69 -5.62 19.41
C THR A 240 39.03 -5.03 18.17
N SER A 241 39.64 -5.14 16.98
CA SER A 241 38.99 -4.75 15.74
C SER A 241 38.07 -5.86 15.22
N GLY A 242 36.95 -6.09 15.92
CA GLY A 242 35.78 -6.64 15.23
C GLY A 242 35.46 -5.73 14.04
N GLU A 243 35.22 -6.28 12.85
CA GLU A 243 34.67 -5.51 11.74
C GLU A 243 33.40 -4.79 12.22
N PRO A 244 33.22 -3.50 11.90
CA PRO A 244 32.00 -2.79 12.23
C PRO A 244 30.80 -3.58 11.67
N GLN A 245 29.85 -3.94 12.54
CA GLN A 245 28.62 -4.57 12.08
C GLN A 245 27.91 -3.64 11.09
N GLN A 246 27.86 -4.08 9.83
CA GLN A 246 27.21 -3.35 8.75
C GLN A 246 25.70 -3.33 8.98
N ARG A 247 25.09 -2.14 8.92
CA ARG A 247 23.66 -1.95 9.21
C ARG A 247 22.99 -1.16 8.11
N LEU A 248 21.74 -1.52 7.83
CA LEU A 248 20.85 -0.79 6.93
C LEU A 248 19.68 -0.26 7.74
N MET A 249 19.20 0.93 7.41
CA MET A 249 17.92 1.44 7.89
C MET A 249 16.90 1.29 6.78
N ILE A 250 15.80 0.62 7.06
CA ILE A 250 14.71 0.42 6.11
C ILE A 250 13.56 1.30 6.57
N ALA A 251 13.24 2.34 5.80
CA ALA A 251 12.06 3.17 6.01
C ALA A 251 10.88 2.57 5.24
N TYR A 252 9.73 2.39 5.89
CA TYR A 252 8.56 1.75 5.30
C TYR A 252 7.28 2.44 5.73
N ASP A 253 6.18 2.10 5.05
CA ASP A 253 4.85 2.60 5.37
C ASP A 253 4.17 1.69 6.40
N ARG A 254 3.87 2.20 7.59
CA ARG A 254 3.21 1.42 8.65
C ARG A 254 1.81 0.94 8.23
N ASN A 255 1.15 1.67 7.32
CA ASN A 255 -0.15 1.30 6.80
C ASN A 255 -0.09 0.27 5.65
N ALA A 256 1.11 -0.07 5.17
CA ALA A 256 1.35 -1.08 4.14
C ALA A 256 2.66 -1.85 4.46
N PRO A 257 2.63 -2.78 5.43
CA PRO A 257 3.83 -3.50 5.88
C PRO A 257 4.28 -4.62 4.92
N GLU A 258 3.46 -5.00 3.94
CA GLU A 258 3.74 -6.16 3.07
C GLU A 258 5.02 -5.97 2.22
N PRO A 259 5.24 -4.82 1.55
CA PRO A 259 6.48 -4.59 0.79
C PRO A 259 7.76 -4.66 1.66
N MET A 260 7.67 -4.31 2.94
CA MET A 260 8.77 -4.43 3.88
C MET A 260 9.05 -5.89 4.22
N GLN A 261 8.02 -6.71 4.43
CA GLN A 261 8.18 -8.13 4.69
C GLN A 261 8.82 -8.85 3.50
N ASP A 262 8.43 -8.51 2.28
CA ASP A 262 9.05 -9.04 1.06
C ASP A 262 10.54 -8.71 0.99
N LEU A 263 10.90 -7.46 1.29
CA LEU A 263 12.29 -7.03 1.38
C LEU A 263 13.07 -7.79 2.46
N LEU A 264 12.48 -7.98 3.65
CA LEU A 264 13.14 -8.73 4.72
C LEU A 264 13.31 -10.21 4.38
N ASN A 265 12.35 -10.81 3.67
CA ASN A 265 12.47 -12.19 3.19
C ASN A 265 13.56 -12.34 2.13
N LEU A 266 13.80 -11.32 1.31
CA LEU A 266 14.90 -11.29 0.35
C LEU A 266 16.27 -11.17 1.02
N LEU A 267 16.35 -10.47 2.15
CA LEU A 267 17.60 -10.20 2.88
C LEU A 267 18.01 -11.32 3.85
N ARG A 268 17.15 -12.34 4.04
CA ARG A 268 17.43 -13.52 4.85
C ARG A 268 18.26 -14.54 4.08
#